data_AF-M0B0V4-F1
#
_entry.id   AF-M0B0V4-F1
#
_cell.length_a   1.000
_cell.length_b   1.000
_cell.length_c   1.000
_cell.angle_alpha   90.00
_cell.angle_beta   90.00
_cell.angle_gamma   90.00
#
_symmetry.space_group_name_H-M   'P 1'
#
loop_
_entity.id
_entity.type
_entity.pdbx_description
1 polymer ?
#
loop_
_entity_poly.entity_id
_entity_poly.type
_entity_poly.pdbx_seq_one_letter_code
_entity_poly.pdbx_strand_id
1 'polypeptide(L)'
;NTPLYDHIYRMRTGTAIAFGITVALFALLGLQTSGSVPGGQIAEIQSAVASSYSLSLLAFLPLVLTFGLALRGYPALPTLVVGAIAGALTSVVVQGHDFVAAWEVFIGGTEPATGSELVNELLNVGGLTGSAWTITVVVAALSLGGLLERTGVLAVLAHHLSKGVGSSRGLIAGTGLSAIAINVLTAQQYMSIVLPGMTLRNLYDEFSLDSDELSRAVEAAGTPTGALIPWHAGGVYMASVTGVGTLEYAPFYLFGLLSPVVLFLMTLTGVGVPSTTRFDQPQHAD
;
A
#
# COMPACT_ATOMS: atom_id res chain seq x y z
N ASN A 1 -1.38 11.95 -18.73
CA ASN A 1 -2.01 10.73 -18.20
C ASN A 1 -1.30 9.56 -18.82
N THR A 2 -0.65 8.73 -18.02
CA THR A 2 0.11 7.57 -18.48
C THR A 2 -0.82 6.39 -18.71
N PRO A 3 -0.81 5.73 -19.88
CA PRO A 3 -1.54 4.48 -20.08
C PRO A 3 -1.09 3.40 -19.07
N LEU A 4 -2.01 2.56 -18.62
CA LEU A 4 -1.75 1.56 -17.57
C LEU A 4 -0.57 0.64 -17.91
N TYR A 5 -0.49 0.16 -19.16
CA TYR A 5 0.58 -0.73 -19.57
C TYR A 5 1.95 -0.05 -19.63
N ASP A 6 2.01 1.22 -20.05
CA ASP A 6 3.25 2.00 -20.07
C ASP A 6 3.75 2.23 -18.65
N HIS A 7 2.85 2.57 -17.74
CA HIS A 7 3.13 2.69 -16.31
C HIS A 7 3.72 1.39 -15.73
N ILE A 8 3.04 0.24 -15.94
CA ILE A 8 3.50 -1.07 -15.47
C ILE A 8 4.88 -1.40 -16.05
N TYR A 9 5.06 -1.19 -17.35
CA TYR A 9 6.32 -1.48 -18.03
C TYR A 9 7.46 -0.63 -17.47
N ARG A 10 7.20 0.66 -17.21
CA ARG A 10 8.20 1.60 -16.69
C ARG A 10 8.63 1.26 -15.26
N MET A 11 7.69 0.80 -14.44
CA MET A 11 7.98 0.41 -13.05
C MET A 11 8.76 -0.89 -12.91
N ARG A 12 8.60 -1.82 -13.86
CA ARG A 12 9.04 -3.22 -13.72
C ARG A 12 10.47 -3.37 -13.21
N THR A 13 11.42 -2.56 -13.69
CA THR A 13 12.83 -2.71 -13.38
C THR A 13 13.11 -2.35 -11.92
N GLY A 14 12.63 -1.18 -11.47
CA GLY A 14 12.81 -0.75 -10.08
C GLY A 14 12.08 -1.69 -9.11
N THR A 15 10.84 -2.07 -9.44
CA THR A 15 10.05 -3.01 -8.64
C THR A 15 10.71 -4.39 -8.57
N ALA A 16 11.19 -4.94 -9.68
CA ALA A 16 11.86 -6.24 -9.70
C ALA A 16 13.16 -6.24 -8.87
N ILE A 17 13.94 -5.15 -8.91
CA ILE A 17 15.14 -5.01 -8.08
C ILE A 17 14.76 -4.94 -6.61
N ALA A 18 13.86 -4.02 -6.21
CA ALA A 18 13.45 -3.86 -4.81
C ALA A 18 12.80 -5.14 -4.25
N PHE A 19 11.92 -5.76 -5.02
CA PHE A 19 11.26 -7.02 -4.67
C PHE A 19 12.26 -8.18 -4.60
N GLY A 20 13.18 -8.29 -5.57
CA GLY A 20 14.21 -9.33 -5.57
C GLY A 20 15.14 -9.23 -4.37
N ILE A 21 15.58 -8.03 -4.00
CA ILE A 21 16.38 -7.79 -2.79
C ILE A 21 15.55 -8.14 -1.54
N THR A 22 14.27 -7.74 -1.49
CA THR A 22 13.37 -8.09 -0.37
C THR A 22 13.25 -9.59 -0.18
N VAL A 23 13.00 -10.35 -1.26
CA VAL A 23 12.91 -11.81 -1.23
C VAL A 23 14.23 -12.43 -0.79
N ALA A 24 15.37 -11.94 -1.30
CA ALA A 24 16.68 -12.45 -0.92
C ALA A 24 16.98 -12.21 0.57
N LEU A 25 16.68 -11.02 1.10
CA LEU A 25 16.87 -10.70 2.51
C LEU A 25 15.98 -11.57 3.42
N PHE A 26 14.70 -11.75 3.07
CA PHE A 26 13.83 -12.65 3.82
C PHE A 26 14.28 -14.11 3.74
N ALA A 27 14.76 -14.57 2.58
CA ALA A 27 15.32 -15.91 2.44
C ALA A 27 16.56 -16.08 3.32
N LEU A 28 17.46 -15.10 3.37
CA LEU A 28 18.64 -15.12 4.24
C LEU A 28 18.25 -15.15 5.72
N LEU A 29 17.30 -14.31 6.14
CA LEU A 29 16.77 -14.33 7.52
C LEU A 29 16.14 -15.69 7.86
N GLY A 30 15.39 -16.28 6.93
CA GLY A 30 14.79 -17.61 7.08
C GLY A 30 15.83 -18.71 7.21
N LEU A 31 16.89 -18.68 6.40
CA LEU A 31 17.98 -19.68 6.44
C LEU A 31 18.84 -19.58 7.72
N GLN A 32 18.92 -18.40 8.32
CA GLN A 32 19.63 -18.18 9.59
C GLN A 32 18.79 -18.56 10.81
N THR A 33 17.48 -18.74 10.64
CA THR A 33 16.60 -19.11 11.74
C THR A 33 16.72 -20.61 12.02
N SER A 34 17.45 -20.95 13.07
CA SER A 34 17.49 -22.32 13.61
C SER A 34 16.40 -22.50 14.66
N GLY A 35 15.39 -23.32 14.35
CA GLY A 35 14.35 -23.72 15.29
C GLY A 35 13.72 -25.03 14.84
N SER A 36 13.42 -25.93 15.78
CA SER A 36 12.56 -27.06 15.49
C SER A 36 11.15 -26.52 15.26
N VAL A 37 10.56 -26.74 14.08
CA VAL A 37 9.10 -26.62 13.92
C VAL A 37 8.50 -27.55 14.97
N PRO A 38 7.72 -27.05 15.95
CA PRO A 38 7.15 -27.90 16.98
C PRO A 38 6.34 -29.00 16.31
N GLY A 39 6.83 -30.24 16.39
CA GLY A 39 6.17 -31.39 15.79
C GLY A 39 4.77 -31.50 16.39
N GLY A 40 3.74 -31.48 15.54
CA GLY A 40 2.34 -31.55 15.97
C GLY A 40 1.57 -30.23 15.93
N GLN A 41 2.22 -29.07 15.84
CA GLN A 41 1.52 -27.77 15.78
C GLN A 41 0.64 -27.64 14.53
N ILE A 42 1.09 -28.18 13.39
CA ILE A 42 0.28 -28.25 12.16
C ILE A 42 -0.98 -29.09 12.39
N ALA A 43 -0.84 -30.25 13.06
CA ALA A 43 -1.95 -31.14 13.34
C ALA A 43 -2.95 -30.51 14.33
N GLU A 44 -2.43 -29.76 15.33
CA GLU A 44 -3.24 -28.97 16.25
C GLU A 44 -4.08 -27.93 15.52
N ILE A 45 -3.45 -27.10 14.66
CA ILE A 45 -4.15 -26.09 13.87
C ILE A 45 -5.23 -26.73 12.98
N GLN A 46 -4.87 -27.81 12.27
CA GLN A 46 -5.81 -28.53 11.41
C GLN A 46 -7.00 -29.09 12.19
N SER A 47 -6.75 -29.70 13.36
CA SER A 47 -7.80 -30.27 14.21
C SER A 47 -8.71 -29.19 14.78
N ALA A 48 -8.15 -28.08 15.28
CA ALA A 48 -8.92 -26.97 15.82
C ALA A 48 -9.85 -26.38 14.76
N VAL A 49 -9.35 -26.09 13.56
CA VAL A 49 -10.17 -25.57 12.46
C VAL A 49 -11.23 -26.58 12.02
N ALA A 50 -10.87 -27.85 11.82
CA ALA A 50 -11.79 -28.88 11.33
C ALA A 50 -12.90 -29.24 12.32
N SER A 51 -12.67 -29.04 13.63
CA SER A 51 -13.66 -29.29 14.67
C SER A 51 -14.62 -28.11 14.91
N SER A 52 -14.22 -26.90 14.54
CA SER A 52 -15.03 -25.68 14.76
C SER A 52 -15.72 -25.14 13.51
N TYR A 53 -15.21 -25.43 12.31
CA TYR A 53 -15.73 -24.87 11.06
C TYR A 53 -16.07 -25.94 10.03
N SER A 54 -17.11 -25.68 9.25
CA SER A 54 -17.47 -26.47 8.07
C SER A 54 -16.50 -26.17 6.94
N LEU A 55 -15.54 -27.07 6.73
CA LEU A 55 -14.55 -27.00 5.66
C LEU A 55 -15.16 -27.51 4.35
N SER A 56 -15.59 -26.58 3.49
CA SER A 56 -16.07 -26.90 2.15
C SER A 56 -15.42 -25.99 1.09
N LEU A 57 -15.44 -26.41 -0.17
CA LEU A 57 -14.97 -25.55 -1.27
C LEU A 57 -15.76 -24.25 -1.37
N LEU A 58 -17.02 -24.24 -0.91
CA LEU A 58 -17.85 -23.03 -0.86
C LEU A 58 -17.34 -22.01 0.17
N ALA A 59 -16.57 -22.43 1.19
CA ALA A 59 -15.94 -21.51 2.14
C ALA A 59 -14.94 -20.55 1.45
N PHE A 60 -14.41 -20.93 0.29
CA PHE A 60 -13.52 -20.11 -0.52
C PHE A 60 -14.26 -19.17 -1.49
N LEU A 61 -15.59 -19.20 -1.54
CA LEU A 61 -16.38 -18.36 -2.45
C LEU A 61 -16.07 -16.85 -2.31
N PRO A 62 -15.94 -16.27 -1.10
CA PRO A 62 -15.62 -14.85 -0.95
C PRO A 62 -14.28 -14.49 -1.58
N LEU A 63 -13.29 -15.37 -1.43
CA LEU A 63 -11.95 -15.23 -2.00
C LEU A 63 -12.01 -15.26 -3.53
N VAL A 64 -12.66 -16.29 -4.09
CA VAL A 64 -12.78 -16.47 -5.53
C VAL A 64 -13.50 -15.31 -6.20
N LEU A 65 -14.57 -14.80 -5.58
CA LEU A 65 -15.30 -13.63 -6.11
C LEU A 65 -14.44 -12.37 -6.05
N THR A 66 -13.78 -12.10 -4.93
CA THR A 66 -12.94 -10.90 -4.75
C THR A 66 -11.78 -10.89 -5.75
N PHE A 67 -11.00 -11.97 -5.80
CA PHE A 67 -9.87 -12.07 -6.73
C PHE A 67 -10.33 -12.17 -8.19
N GLY A 68 -11.43 -12.87 -8.47
CA GLY A 68 -11.98 -13.00 -9.81
C GLY A 68 -12.48 -11.68 -10.41
N LEU A 69 -13.05 -10.79 -9.59
CA LEU A 69 -13.42 -9.43 -10.00
C LEU A 69 -12.19 -8.53 -10.17
N ALA A 70 -11.24 -8.60 -9.24
CA ALA A 70 -9.99 -7.84 -9.33
C ALA A 70 -9.20 -8.18 -10.60
N LEU A 71 -9.06 -9.47 -10.92
CA LEU A 71 -8.36 -9.94 -12.14
C LEU A 71 -9.09 -9.53 -13.43
N ARG A 72 -10.41 -9.32 -13.38
CA ARG A 72 -11.19 -8.79 -14.51
C ARG A 72 -11.14 -7.26 -14.61
N GLY A 73 -10.43 -6.58 -13.71
CA GLY A 73 -10.27 -5.12 -13.74
C GLY A 73 -11.47 -4.34 -13.19
N TYR A 74 -12.34 -4.95 -12.37
CA TYR A 74 -13.39 -4.21 -11.69
C TYR A 74 -12.79 -3.27 -10.62
N PRO A 75 -13.43 -2.11 -10.33
CA PRO A 75 -12.95 -1.19 -9.31
C PRO A 75 -12.83 -1.87 -7.92
N ALA A 76 -11.85 -1.43 -7.13
CA ALA A 76 -11.49 -2.08 -5.87
C ALA A 76 -12.63 -2.07 -4.84
N LEU A 77 -13.29 -0.92 -4.64
CA LEU A 77 -14.34 -0.79 -3.61
C LEU A 77 -15.55 -1.72 -3.87
N PRO A 78 -16.18 -1.74 -5.05
CA PRO A 78 -17.22 -2.72 -5.37
C PRO A 78 -16.76 -4.17 -5.19
N THR A 79 -15.53 -4.48 -5.60
CA THR A 79 -14.94 -5.82 -5.48
C THR A 79 -14.85 -6.27 -4.02
N LEU A 80 -14.40 -5.39 -3.12
CA LEU A 80 -14.34 -5.66 -1.68
C LEU A 80 -15.72 -5.81 -1.04
N VAL A 81 -16.70 -4.98 -1.44
CA VAL A 81 -18.09 -5.08 -0.93
C VAL A 81 -18.73 -6.40 -1.34
N VAL A 82 -18.55 -6.83 -2.60
CA VAL A 82 -19.03 -8.14 -3.06
C VAL A 82 -18.36 -9.27 -2.27
N GLY A 83 -17.06 -9.16 -2.01
CA GLY A 83 -16.32 -10.10 -1.15
C GLY A 83 -16.89 -10.19 0.26
N ALA A 84 -17.18 -9.05 0.90
CA ALA A 84 -17.77 -9.00 2.24
C ALA A 84 -19.17 -9.62 2.28
N ILE A 85 -20.03 -9.29 1.31
CA ILE A 85 -21.38 -9.88 1.19
C ILE A 85 -21.28 -11.38 0.95
N ALA A 86 -20.38 -11.84 0.08
CA ALA A 86 -20.13 -13.26 -0.14
C ALA A 86 -19.65 -13.95 1.15
N GLY A 87 -18.83 -13.28 1.96
CA GLY A 87 -18.41 -13.75 3.29
C GLY A 87 -19.59 -13.95 4.23
N ALA A 88 -20.47 -12.96 4.34
CA ALA A 88 -21.69 -13.05 5.15
C ALA A 88 -22.61 -14.18 4.65
N LEU A 89 -22.81 -14.30 3.33
CA LEU A 89 -23.60 -15.39 2.74
C LEU A 89 -22.97 -16.76 3.01
N THR A 90 -21.64 -16.86 2.98
CA THR A 90 -20.92 -18.10 3.30
C THR A 90 -21.10 -18.47 4.77
N SER A 91 -21.04 -17.49 5.68
CA SER A 91 -21.34 -17.70 7.11
C SER A 91 -22.75 -18.28 7.30
N VAL A 92 -23.75 -17.74 6.59
CA VAL A 92 -25.14 -18.20 6.71
C VAL A 92 -25.35 -19.58 6.08
N VAL A 93 -24.93 -19.76 4.83
CA VAL A 93 -25.27 -20.95 4.04
C VAL A 93 -24.37 -22.15 4.37
N VAL A 94 -23.09 -21.92 4.67
CA VAL A 94 -22.09 -22.98 4.85
C VAL A 94 -21.83 -23.27 6.33
N GLN A 95 -21.76 -22.22 7.17
CA GLN A 95 -21.49 -22.37 8.61
C GLN A 95 -22.77 -22.47 9.45
N GLY A 96 -23.94 -22.16 8.87
CA GLY A 96 -25.24 -22.31 9.53
C GLY A 96 -25.56 -21.21 10.54
N HIS A 97 -24.84 -20.08 10.50
CA HIS A 97 -25.17 -18.91 11.31
C HIS A 97 -26.42 -18.21 10.76
N ASP A 98 -27.16 -17.50 11.61
CA ASP A 98 -28.19 -16.61 11.12
C ASP A 98 -27.58 -15.32 10.51
N PHE A 99 -28.40 -14.59 9.75
CA PHE A 99 -27.95 -13.36 9.11
C PHE A 99 -27.54 -12.28 10.12
N VAL A 100 -28.21 -12.20 11.27
CA VAL A 100 -27.93 -11.17 12.29
C VAL A 100 -26.56 -11.42 12.90
N ALA A 101 -26.25 -12.65 13.28
CA ALA A 101 -24.93 -13.07 13.76
C ALA A 101 -23.83 -12.82 12.72
N ALA A 102 -24.08 -13.14 11.45
CA ALA A 102 -23.12 -12.84 10.37
C ALA A 102 -22.90 -11.32 10.20
N TRP A 103 -23.95 -10.51 10.38
CA TRP A 103 -23.87 -9.05 10.32
C TRP A 103 -23.18 -8.45 11.55
N GLU A 104 -23.39 -9.00 12.74
CA GLU A 104 -22.68 -8.64 13.96
C GLU A 104 -21.19 -8.92 13.83
N VAL A 105 -20.81 -10.07 13.24
CA VAL A 105 -19.39 -10.38 12.96
C VAL A 105 -18.77 -9.37 11.98
N PHE A 106 -19.53 -8.94 10.97
CA PHE A 106 -19.07 -7.89 10.05
C PHE A 106 -18.78 -6.56 10.77
N ILE A 107 -19.62 -6.18 11.74
CA ILE A 107 -19.46 -4.92 12.51
C ILE A 107 -18.41 -5.05 13.62
N GLY A 108 -18.56 -6.05 14.48
CA GLY A 108 -17.82 -6.21 15.73
C GLY A 108 -16.60 -7.11 15.63
N GLY A 109 -16.48 -7.89 14.55
CA GLY A 109 -15.42 -8.87 14.39
C GLY A 109 -15.80 -10.28 14.80
N THR A 110 -14.83 -11.19 14.75
CA THR A 110 -14.98 -12.60 15.07
C THR A 110 -14.54 -12.89 16.50
N GLU A 111 -15.19 -13.85 17.16
CA GLU A 111 -14.75 -14.39 18.45
C GLU A 111 -14.63 -15.93 18.34
N PRO A 112 -13.52 -16.45 17.76
CA PRO A 112 -13.36 -17.88 17.53
C PRO A 112 -13.21 -18.65 18.84
N ALA A 113 -13.83 -19.83 18.91
CA ALA A 113 -13.74 -20.75 20.05
C ALA A 113 -13.31 -22.15 19.59
N THR A 114 -12.05 -22.26 19.16
CA THR A 114 -11.51 -23.46 18.48
C THR A 114 -10.80 -24.47 19.39
N GLY A 115 -10.77 -24.22 20.69
CA GLY A 115 -10.04 -25.03 21.66
C GLY A 115 -8.51 -24.87 21.61
N SER A 116 -7.96 -24.14 20.64
CA SER A 116 -6.57 -23.71 20.58
C SER A 116 -6.47 -22.19 20.65
N GLU A 117 -5.74 -21.67 21.64
CA GLU A 117 -5.53 -20.23 21.82
C GLU A 117 -4.83 -19.61 20.60
N LEU A 118 -3.85 -20.34 20.03
CA LEU A 118 -3.16 -19.94 18.80
C LEU A 118 -4.13 -19.76 17.63
N VAL A 119 -5.03 -20.72 17.41
CA VAL A 119 -5.98 -20.63 16.29
C VAL A 119 -7.03 -19.55 16.54
N ASN A 120 -7.44 -19.35 17.79
CA ASN A 120 -8.32 -18.24 18.14
C ASN A 120 -7.66 -16.88 17.84
N GLU A 121 -6.40 -16.70 18.21
CA GLU A 121 -5.65 -15.48 17.91
C GLU A 121 -5.51 -15.23 16.40
N LEU A 122 -5.21 -16.29 15.62
CA LEU A 122 -5.07 -16.20 14.17
C LEU A 122 -6.37 -15.85 13.44
N LEU A 123 -7.52 -16.32 13.96
CA LEU A 123 -8.83 -16.11 13.35
C LEU A 123 -9.56 -14.90 13.92
N ASN A 124 -9.09 -14.32 15.02
CA ASN A 124 -9.70 -13.15 15.65
C ASN A 124 -9.40 -11.89 14.84
N VAL A 125 -10.45 -11.29 14.28
CA VAL A 125 -10.42 -9.99 13.60
C VAL A 125 -11.46 -9.06 14.22
N GLY A 126 -11.15 -7.77 14.37
CA GLY A 126 -12.05 -6.80 15.03
C GLY A 126 -13.16 -6.19 14.16
N GLY A 127 -13.34 -6.65 12.92
CA GLY A 127 -14.35 -6.12 12.00
C GLY A 127 -14.24 -4.60 11.75
N LEU A 128 -15.37 -3.95 11.46
CA LEU A 128 -15.42 -2.50 11.27
C LEU A 128 -15.06 -1.72 12.54
N THR A 129 -15.49 -2.20 13.71
CA THR A 129 -15.27 -1.54 15.00
C THR A 129 -13.80 -1.54 15.39
N GLY A 130 -13.10 -2.66 15.20
CA GLY A 130 -11.65 -2.75 15.38
C GLY A 130 -10.86 -1.85 14.43
N SER A 131 -11.45 -1.47 13.29
CA SER A 131 -10.86 -0.53 12.33
C SER A 131 -11.24 0.93 12.60
N ALA A 132 -12.06 1.24 13.61
CA ALA A 132 -12.57 2.59 13.85
C ALA A 132 -11.46 3.63 14.06
N TRP A 133 -10.38 3.25 14.74
CA TRP A 133 -9.21 4.11 14.90
C TRP A 133 -8.55 4.44 13.56
N THR A 134 -8.30 3.42 12.73
CA THR A 134 -7.74 3.60 11.38
C THR A 134 -8.64 4.51 10.52
N ILE A 135 -9.96 4.29 10.56
CA ILE A 135 -10.93 5.13 9.84
C ILE A 135 -10.89 6.58 10.32
N THR A 136 -10.81 6.79 11.63
CA THR A 136 -10.70 8.14 12.22
C THR A 136 -9.46 8.87 11.74
N VAL A 137 -8.31 8.18 11.73
CA VAL A 137 -7.06 8.74 11.19
C VAL A 137 -7.18 9.05 9.70
N VAL A 138 -7.80 8.19 8.90
CA VAL A 138 -8.05 8.44 7.48
C VAL A 138 -8.90 9.70 7.28
N VAL A 139 -9.99 9.86 8.02
CA VAL A 139 -10.87 11.04 7.92
C VAL A 139 -10.14 12.32 8.33
N ALA A 140 -9.35 12.27 9.42
CA ALA A 140 -8.55 13.40 9.86
C ALA A 140 -7.45 13.77 8.85
N ALA A 141 -6.75 12.77 8.30
CA ALA A 141 -5.72 12.94 7.27
C ALA A 141 -6.29 13.55 5.98
N LEU A 142 -7.45 13.07 5.51
CA LEU A 142 -8.14 13.64 4.35
C LEU A 142 -8.55 15.10 4.60
N SER A 143 -9.05 15.40 5.80
CA SER A 143 -9.42 16.77 6.19
C SER A 143 -8.21 17.70 6.21
N LEU A 144 -7.09 17.25 6.78
CA LEU A 144 -5.82 17.99 6.80
C LEU A 144 -5.27 18.18 5.37
N GLY A 145 -5.24 17.12 4.56
CA GLY A 145 -4.81 17.17 3.17
C GLY A 145 -5.61 18.21 2.36
N GLY A 146 -6.93 18.22 2.53
CA GLY A 146 -7.80 19.22 1.90
C GLY A 146 -7.54 20.66 2.38
N LEU A 147 -7.26 20.87 3.67
CA LEU A 147 -6.86 22.18 4.19
C LEU A 147 -5.53 22.66 3.62
N LEU A 148 -4.52 21.79 3.56
CA LEU A 148 -3.20 22.10 3.00
C LEU A 148 -3.28 22.42 1.50
N GLU A 149 -4.16 21.73 0.78
CA GLU A 149 -4.44 22.01 -0.63
C GLU A 149 -5.11 23.39 -0.81
N ARG A 150 -6.19 23.66 -0.07
CA ARG A 150 -6.96 24.91 -0.18
C ARG A 150 -6.20 26.15 0.28
N THR A 151 -5.28 26.00 1.23
CA THR A 151 -4.41 27.09 1.71
C THR A 151 -3.20 27.34 0.80
N GLY A 152 -2.97 26.49 -0.21
CA GLY A 152 -1.85 26.63 -1.14
C GLY A 152 -0.50 26.21 -0.59
N VAL A 153 -0.42 25.64 0.63
CA VAL A 153 0.84 25.14 1.23
C VAL A 153 1.49 24.11 0.31
N LEU A 154 0.66 23.20 -0.23
CA LEU A 154 1.08 22.16 -1.16
C LEU A 154 1.70 22.74 -2.45
N ALA A 155 1.11 23.82 -2.99
CA ALA A 155 1.64 24.52 -4.17
C ALA A 155 2.97 25.24 -3.88
N VAL A 156 3.09 25.88 -2.71
CA VAL A 156 4.33 26.56 -2.30
C VAL A 156 5.48 25.57 -2.13
N LEU A 157 5.23 24.42 -1.51
CA LEU A 157 6.24 23.37 -1.36
C LEU A 157 6.72 22.86 -2.72
N ALA A 158 5.78 22.58 -3.62
CA ALA A 158 6.10 22.12 -4.96
C ALA A 158 6.87 23.16 -5.79
N HIS A 159 6.57 24.46 -5.64
CA HIS A 159 7.32 25.55 -6.28
C HIS A 159 8.76 25.70 -5.78
N HIS A 160 9.01 25.47 -4.49
CA HIS A 160 10.38 25.50 -3.97
C HIS A 160 11.18 24.26 -4.40
N LEU A 161 10.52 23.11 -4.45
CA LEU A 161 11.11 21.87 -4.97
C LEU A 161 11.47 22.02 -6.46
N SER A 162 10.62 22.66 -7.27
CA SER A 162 10.90 22.86 -8.70
C SER A 162 12.06 23.82 -8.99
N LYS A 163 12.23 24.87 -8.19
CA LYS A 163 13.32 25.84 -8.36
C LYS A 163 14.72 25.26 -8.14
N GLY A 164 14.86 24.17 -7.40
CA GLY A 164 16.14 23.52 -7.14
C GLY A 164 16.57 22.51 -8.22
N VAL A 165 15.74 22.26 -9.24
CA VAL A 165 15.96 21.18 -10.21
C VAL A 165 16.65 21.69 -11.46
N GLY A 166 17.96 21.40 -11.58
CA GLY A 166 18.77 21.72 -12.76
C GLY A 166 18.99 20.56 -13.73
N SER A 167 18.53 19.35 -13.41
CA SER A 167 18.74 18.14 -14.24
C SER A 167 17.55 17.19 -14.19
N SER A 168 17.37 16.39 -15.24
CA SER A 168 16.36 15.32 -15.33
C SER A 168 16.45 14.33 -14.16
N ARG A 169 17.66 13.97 -13.74
CA ARG A 169 17.89 13.14 -12.54
C ARG A 169 17.45 13.85 -11.25
N GLY A 170 17.79 15.14 -11.12
CA GLY A 170 17.32 15.96 -10.00
C GLY A 170 15.80 16.06 -9.95
N LEU A 171 15.13 16.10 -11.10
CA LEU A 171 13.67 16.15 -11.21
C LEU A 171 13.02 14.86 -10.67
N ILE A 172 13.53 13.71 -11.08
CA ILE A 172 13.04 12.40 -10.65
C ILE A 172 13.28 12.17 -9.15
N ALA A 173 14.48 12.47 -8.66
CA ALA A 173 14.78 12.38 -7.22
C ALA A 173 13.91 13.37 -6.41
N GLY A 174 13.77 14.61 -6.88
CA GLY A 174 12.92 15.63 -6.26
C GLY A 174 11.45 15.22 -6.22
N THR A 175 10.97 14.52 -7.26
CA THR A 175 9.61 13.96 -7.30
C THR A 175 9.42 12.90 -6.22
N GLY A 176 10.34 11.95 -6.09
CA GLY A 176 10.27 10.92 -5.06
C GLY A 176 10.34 11.50 -3.65
N LEU A 177 11.23 12.46 -3.41
CA LEU A 177 11.32 13.19 -2.14
C LEU A 177 10.05 13.99 -1.85
N SER A 178 9.44 14.62 -2.87
CA SER A 178 8.18 15.33 -2.75
C SER A 178 7.06 14.39 -2.31
N ALA A 179 6.92 13.22 -2.95
CA ALA A 179 5.93 12.23 -2.57
C ALA A 179 6.09 11.77 -1.11
N ILE A 180 7.33 11.49 -0.68
CA ILE A 180 7.62 11.15 0.73
C ILE A 180 7.24 12.29 1.67
N ALA A 181 7.65 13.52 1.36
CA ALA A 181 7.33 14.68 2.19
C ALA A 181 5.81 14.88 2.32
N ILE A 182 5.06 14.67 1.24
CA ILE A 182 3.60 14.80 1.26
C ILE A 182 2.97 13.68 2.08
N ASN A 183 3.46 12.44 2.03
CA ASN A 183 3.01 11.39 2.94
C ASN A 183 3.19 11.80 4.39
N VAL A 184 4.36 12.33 4.73
CA VAL A 184 4.69 12.79 6.09
C VAL A 184 3.74 13.90 6.54
N LEU A 185 3.45 14.87 5.67
CA LEU A 185 2.64 16.05 6.00
C LEU A 185 1.13 15.78 5.99
N THR A 186 0.65 14.98 5.05
CA THR A 186 -0.79 14.80 4.79
C THR A 186 -1.35 13.50 5.36
N ALA A 187 -0.49 12.59 5.81
CA ALA A 187 -0.87 11.28 6.32
C ALA A 187 -1.73 10.44 5.34
N GLN A 188 -1.69 10.77 4.04
CA GLN A 188 -2.55 10.19 3.01
C GLN A 188 -1.78 9.90 1.71
N GLN A 189 -1.78 8.63 1.33
CA GLN A 189 -1.10 8.12 0.14
C GLN A 189 -1.68 8.68 -1.16
N TYR A 190 -3.01 8.86 -1.25
CA TYR A 190 -3.61 9.43 -2.46
C TYR A 190 -3.02 10.82 -2.77
N MET A 191 -2.82 11.64 -1.75
CA MET A 191 -2.29 13.00 -1.91
C MET A 191 -0.81 12.98 -2.30
N SER A 192 -0.01 12.05 -1.76
CA SER A 192 1.41 11.95 -2.10
C SER A 192 1.69 11.53 -3.53
N ILE A 193 0.74 10.86 -4.17
CA ILE A 193 0.83 10.49 -5.60
C ILE A 193 0.32 11.63 -6.48
N VAL A 194 -0.88 12.14 -6.17
CA VAL A 194 -1.58 13.08 -7.05
C VAL A 194 -0.93 14.45 -7.06
N LEU A 195 -0.53 14.98 -5.90
CA LEU A 195 0.00 16.34 -5.83
C LEU A 195 1.33 16.52 -6.59
N PRO A 196 2.37 15.68 -6.42
CA PRO A 196 3.58 15.80 -7.24
C PRO A 196 3.30 15.52 -8.71
N GLY A 197 2.43 14.53 -8.99
CA GLY A 197 2.03 14.15 -10.33
C GLY A 197 1.32 15.26 -11.11
N MET A 198 0.59 16.16 -10.44
CA MET A 198 -0.01 17.34 -11.05
C MET A 198 0.97 18.51 -11.11
N THR A 199 1.71 18.76 -10.02
CA THR A 199 2.50 19.98 -9.91
C THR A 199 3.81 19.94 -10.70
N LEU A 200 4.44 18.76 -10.79
CA LEU A 200 5.72 18.60 -11.49
C LEU A 200 5.55 18.21 -12.96
N ARG A 201 4.31 17.96 -13.43
CA ARG A 201 4.03 17.51 -14.80
C ARG A 201 4.68 18.40 -15.85
N ASN A 202 4.45 19.70 -15.77
CA ASN A 202 4.97 20.65 -16.75
C ASN A 202 6.51 20.65 -16.78
N LEU A 203 7.17 20.42 -15.64
CA LEU A 203 8.63 20.31 -15.60
C LEU A 203 9.13 19.04 -16.27
N TYR A 204 8.40 17.92 -16.16
CA TYR A 204 8.77 16.71 -16.91
C TYR A 204 8.67 16.99 -18.42
N ASP A 205 7.66 17.72 -18.87
CA ASP A 205 7.52 18.14 -20.26
C ASP A 205 8.68 19.08 -20.70
N GLU A 206 9.05 20.07 -19.87
CA GLU A 206 10.20 20.97 -20.11
C GLU A 206 11.54 20.24 -20.16
N PHE A 207 11.67 19.10 -19.50
CA PHE A 207 12.85 18.22 -19.59
C PHE A 207 12.66 17.10 -20.64
N SER A 208 11.57 17.10 -21.42
CA SER A 208 11.24 16.03 -22.37
C SER A 208 11.32 14.62 -21.76
N LEU A 209 10.85 14.48 -20.53
CA LEU A 209 10.67 13.21 -19.85
C LEU A 209 9.26 12.69 -20.09
N ASP A 210 9.16 11.40 -20.39
CA ASP A 210 7.88 10.72 -20.51
C ASP A 210 7.09 10.81 -19.19
N SER A 211 5.76 10.93 -19.30
CA SER A 211 4.88 10.97 -18.12
C SER A 211 4.96 9.72 -17.23
N ASP A 212 5.44 8.60 -17.76
CA ASP A 212 5.64 7.36 -17.02
C ASP A 212 6.86 7.41 -16.08
N GLU A 213 7.84 8.28 -16.34
CA GLU A 213 8.97 8.55 -15.43
C GLU A 213 8.48 9.26 -14.16
N LEU A 214 7.60 10.26 -14.33
CA LEU A 214 6.91 10.95 -13.23
C LEU A 214 6.09 9.95 -12.43
N SER A 215 5.29 9.14 -13.14
CA SER A 215 4.45 8.13 -12.54
C SER A 215 5.25 7.08 -11.76
N ARG A 216 6.38 6.60 -12.31
CA ARG A 216 7.29 5.68 -11.61
C ARG A 216 7.87 6.31 -10.35
N ALA A 217 8.28 7.58 -10.40
CA ALA A 217 8.90 8.25 -9.27
C ALA A 217 7.92 8.44 -8.10
N VAL A 218 6.68 8.88 -8.38
CA VAL A 218 5.65 9.00 -7.33
C VAL A 218 5.24 7.64 -6.79
N GLU A 219 5.15 6.61 -7.62
CA GLU A 219 4.72 5.28 -7.18
C GLU A 219 5.82 4.59 -6.35
N ALA A 220 7.08 4.61 -6.81
CA ALA A 220 8.18 3.94 -6.12
C ALA A 220 8.53 4.56 -4.76
N ALA A 221 8.19 5.83 -4.53
CA ALA A 221 8.44 6.52 -3.27
C ALA A 221 7.17 6.80 -2.46
N GLY A 222 6.10 7.27 -3.08
CA GLY A 222 4.84 7.65 -2.42
C GLY A 222 4.02 6.47 -1.94
N THR A 223 3.82 5.43 -2.75
CA THR A 223 3.04 4.25 -2.34
C THR A 223 3.64 3.50 -1.14
N PRO A 224 4.91 3.08 -1.18
CA PRO A 224 5.48 2.25 -0.11
C PRO A 224 5.73 3.01 1.20
N THR A 225 6.06 4.31 1.16
CA THR A 225 6.56 4.99 2.37
C THR A 225 5.48 5.37 3.36
N GLY A 226 4.22 5.40 2.93
CA GLY A 226 3.10 5.71 3.81
C GLY A 226 3.02 4.78 5.02
N ALA A 227 3.27 3.48 4.86
CA ALA A 227 3.25 2.54 5.97
C ALA A 227 4.46 2.66 6.92
N LEU A 228 5.47 3.50 6.61
CA LEU A 228 6.61 3.74 7.52
C LEU A 228 6.38 4.93 8.45
N ILE A 229 5.25 5.64 8.33
CA ILE A 229 4.96 6.88 9.05
C ILE A 229 3.89 6.60 10.11
N PRO A 230 4.16 6.78 11.42
CA PRO A 230 3.27 6.35 12.50
C PRO A 230 1.86 6.97 12.48
N TRP A 231 1.73 8.19 11.98
CA TRP A 231 0.46 8.91 11.88
C TRP A 231 -0.18 8.83 10.49
N HIS A 232 0.43 8.12 9.55
CA HIS A 232 -0.13 7.91 8.22
C HIS A 232 -1.14 6.77 8.24
N ALA A 233 -2.21 6.86 7.44
CA ALA A 233 -3.29 5.87 7.40
C ALA A 233 -2.79 4.42 7.26
N GLY A 234 -1.87 4.18 6.32
CA GLY A 234 -1.24 2.87 6.14
C GLY A 234 -0.38 2.42 7.33
N GLY A 235 0.29 3.37 8.02
CA GLY A 235 1.13 3.06 9.17
C GLY A 235 0.30 2.64 10.39
N VAL A 236 -0.82 3.35 10.62
CA VAL A 236 -1.82 3.05 11.65
C VAL A 236 -2.52 1.72 11.37
N TYR A 237 -2.90 1.47 10.13
CA TYR A 237 -3.49 0.19 9.73
C TYR A 237 -2.53 -0.97 10.05
N MET A 238 -1.29 -0.88 9.58
CA MET A 238 -0.26 -1.90 9.84
C MET A 238 -0.03 -2.12 11.34
N ALA A 239 0.06 -1.06 12.14
CA ALA A 239 0.23 -1.19 13.59
C ALA A 239 -0.99 -1.86 14.25
N SER A 240 -2.20 -1.56 13.77
CA SER A 240 -3.44 -2.13 14.29
C SER A 240 -3.59 -3.61 13.98
N VAL A 241 -3.19 -4.06 12.78
CA VAL A 241 -3.29 -5.47 12.39
C VAL A 241 -2.13 -6.34 12.89
N THR A 242 -0.94 -5.76 13.06
CA THR A 242 0.24 -6.50 13.56
C THR A 242 0.36 -6.47 15.09
N GLY A 243 -0.39 -5.59 15.77
CA GLY A 243 -0.34 -5.44 17.22
C GLY A 243 0.93 -4.75 17.75
N VAL A 244 1.82 -4.28 16.87
CA VAL A 244 3.09 -3.65 17.24
C VAL A 244 3.20 -2.24 16.66
N GLY A 245 4.00 -1.38 17.30
CA GLY A 245 4.19 0.00 16.85
C GLY A 245 4.84 0.09 15.46
N THR A 246 4.63 1.20 14.74
CA THR A 246 5.20 1.41 13.40
C THR A 246 6.71 1.24 13.35
N LEU A 247 7.44 1.74 14.35
CA LEU A 247 8.89 1.61 14.40
C LEU A 247 9.37 0.19 14.68
N GLU A 248 8.51 -0.67 15.23
CA GLU A 248 8.83 -2.07 15.53
C GLU A 248 8.72 -2.94 14.27
N TYR A 249 7.67 -2.76 13.45
CA TYR A 249 7.57 -3.50 12.18
C TYR A 249 8.37 -2.87 11.04
N ALA A 250 8.69 -1.56 11.09
CA ALA A 250 9.37 -0.85 10.01
C ALA A 250 10.66 -1.54 9.50
N PRO A 251 11.54 -2.09 10.36
CA PRO A 251 12.73 -2.83 9.91
C PRO A 251 12.42 -4.07 9.07
N PHE A 252 11.23 -4.67 9.26
CA PHE A 252 10.77 -5.84 8.52
C PHE A 252 9.95 -5.46 7.28
N TYR A 253 9.54 -4.21 7.13
CA TYR A 253 8.87 -3.73 5.92
C TYR A 253 9.89 -3.36 4.82
N LEU A 254 10.68 -4.36 4.42
CA LEU A 254 11.85 -4.22 3.56
C LEU A 254 11.52 -3.64 2.18
N PHE A 255 10.45 -4.09 1.52
CA PHE A 255 10.03 -3.53 0.23
C PHE A 255 9.70 -2.04 0.35
N GLY A 256 9.04 -1.66 1.46
CA GLY A 256 8.70 -0.29 1.79
C GLY A 256 9.92 0.64 1.82
N LEU A 257 10.99 0.16 2.45
CA LEU A 257 12.26 0.86 2.56
C LEU A 257 13.08 0.83 1.26
N LEU A 258 13.12 -0.31 0.59
CA LEU A 258 13.99 -0.55 -0.57
C LEU A 258 13.46 0.09 -1.84
N SER A 259 12.14 0.17 -2.04
CA SER A 259 11.55 0.79 -3.24
C SER A 259 12.02 2.23 -3.50
N PRO A 260 11.93 3.18 -2.54
CA PRO A 260 12.46 4.53 -2.73
C PRO A 260 13.99 4.55 -2.86
N VAL A 261 14.70 3.69 -2.12
CA VAL A 261 16.17 3.58 -2.22
C VAL A 261 16.59 3.17 -3.63
N VAL A 262 15.93 2.18 -4.22
CA VAL A 262 16.20 1.73 -5.60
C VAL A 262 15.89 2.83 -6.60
N LEU A 263 14.78 3.58 -6.44
CA LEU A 263 14.49 4.74 -7.27
C LEU A 263 15.64 5.76 -7.24
N PHE A 264 16.12 6.12 -6.05
CA PHE A 264 17.20 7.09 -5.90
C PHE A 264 18.53 6.56 -6.45
N LEU A 265 18.86 5.28 -6.23
CA LEU A 265 20.06 4.67 -6.79
C LEU A 265 20.02 4.61 -8.33
N MET A 266 18.89 4.22 -8.93
CA MET A 266 18.70 4.24 -10.38
C MET A 266 18.86 5.66 -10.94
N THR A 267 18.30 6.65 -10.23
CA THR A 267 18.40 8.06 -10.60
C THR A 267 19.83 8.59 -10.52
N LEU A 268 20.58 8.23 -9.48
CA LEU A 268 22.00 8.61 -9.30
C LEU A 268 22.91 7.96 -10.35
N THR A 269 22.73 6.65 -10.59
CA THR A 269 23.53 5.87 -11.53
C THR A 269 23.15 6.11 -12.99
N GLY A 270 21.96 6.65 -13.25
CA GLY A 270 21.41 6.85 -14.61
C GLY A 270 20.85 5.56 -15.23
N VAL A 271 20.76 4.46 -14.48
CA VAL A 271 20.23 3.19 -14.98
C VAL A 271 18.72 3.32 -15.19
N GLY A 272 18.27 3.21 -16.45
CA GLY A 272 16.85 3.31 -16.78
C GLY A 272 16.26 4.71 -16.59
N VAL A 273 17.11 5.74 -16.61
CA VAL A 273 16.71 7.15 -16.47
C VAL A 273 17.22 7.96 -17.66
N PRO A 274 16.35 8.64 -18.43
CA PRO A 274 16.77 9.51 -19.52
C PRO A 274 17.65 10.65 -19.01
N SER A 275 18.72 10.96 -19.75
CA SER A 275 19.59 12.10 -19.47
C SER A 275 19.26 13.25 -20.41
N THR A 276 18.30 14.09 -20.01
CA THR A 276 17.86 15.25 -20.77
C THR A 276 18.18 16.56 -20.04
N THR A 277 18.29 17.65 -20.81
CA THR A 277 18.47 19.02 -20.33
C THR A 277 17.15 19.78 -20.43
N ARG A 278 16.95 20.77 -19.55
CA ARG A 278 15.78 21.65 -19.61
C ARG A 278 15.76 22.43 -20.92
N PHE A 279 14.65 22.43 -21.62
CA PHE A 279 14.40 23.33 -22.72
C PHE A 279 13.84 24.65 -22.17
N ASP A 280 14.42 25.79 -22.53
CA ASP A 280 13.74 27.08 -22.38
C ASP A 280 12.59 27.11 -23.41
N GLN A 281 11.37 26.75 -23.00
CA GLN A 281 10.21 27.11 -23.79
C GLN A 281 10.06 28.64 -23.73
N PRO A 282 9.99 29.35 -24.88
CA PRO A 282 9.61 30.76 -24.84
C PRO A 282 8.23 30.84 -24.20
N GLN A 283 8.10 31.65 -23.14
CA GLN A 283 6.81 32.00 -22.56
C GLN A 283 5.94 32.55 -23.69
N HIS A 284 4.99 31.75 -24.18
CA HIS A 284 3.89 32.28 -24.95
C HIS A 284 3.06 33.12 -23.97
N ALA A 285 3.29 34.43 -24.04
CA ALA A 285 2.40 35.42 -23.47
C ALA A 285 1.10 35.38 -24.28
N ASP A 286 0.06 34.82 -23.67
CA ASP A 286 -1.33 35.13 -23.98
C ASP A 286 -1.90 36.02 -22.87
#